data_AF-A0A7V8X9F8-F1
#
_entry.id   AF-A0A7V8X9F8-F1
#
_cell.length_a   1.000
_cell.length_b   1.000
_cell.length_c   1.000
_cell.angle_alpha   90.00
_cell.angle_beta   90.00
_cell.angle_gamma   90.00
#
_symmetry.space_group_name_H-M   'P 1'
#
loop_
_entity.id
_entity.type
_entity.pdbx_description
1 polymer ?
#
loop_
_entity_poly.entity_id
_entity_poly.type
_entity_poly.pdbx_seq_one_letter_code
_entity_poly.pdbx_strand_id
1 'polypeptide(L)' 'TEVINAKRAVTPDTALRLARVTGMSADFWFGLQQDWDLWHALRSEDAAEIARLRPLH' A
#
# COMPACT_ATOMS: atom_id res chain seq x y z
N THR A 1 12.82 18.04 8.75
CA THR A 1 12.61 17.07 9.85
C THR A 1 11.16 16.66 9.83
N GLU A 2 10.72 15.87 8.84
CA GLU A 2 9.30 15.52 8.73
C GLU A 2 9.15 14.10 8.16
N VAL A 3 9.33 13.11 9.03
CA VAL A 3 8.94 11.72 8.80
C VAL A 3 8.14 11.24 10.01
N ILE A 4 7.12 12.02 10.39
CA ILE A 4 6.18 11.62 11.42
C ILE A 4 4.79 11.93 10.89
N ASN A 5 4.25 10.98 10.13
CA ASN A 5 2.80 10.82 9.99
C ASN A 5 2.58 9.40 9.47
N ALA A 6 2.07 8.54 10.34
CA ALA A 6 1.56 7.19 10.03
C ALA A 6 0.32 7.22 9.10
N LYS A 7 0.28 8.18 8.19
CA LYS A 7 -0.73 8.45 7.16
C LYS A 7 -0.16 8.38 5.75
N ARG A 8 1.15 8.22 5.58
CA ARG A 8 1.78 8.09 4.27
C ARG A 8 2.16 6.64 4.02
N ALA A 9 1.63 6.11 2.92
CA ALA A 9 2.05 4.85 2.31
C ALA A 9 3.58 4.73 2.32
N VAL A 10 4.09 3.50 2.44
CA VAL A 10 5.52 3.19 2.37
C VAL A 10 6.16 3.93 1.18
N THR A 11 6.96 4.96 1.46
CA THR A 11 7.70 5.68 0.42
C THR A 11 8.96 4.89 0.05
N PRO A 12 9.57 5.12 -1.14
CA PRO A 12 10.81 4.44 -1.50
C PRO A 12 11.94 4.56 -0.46
N ASP A 13 12.10 5.74 0.18
CA ASP A 13 13.07 5.94 1.27
C ASP A 13 12.70 5.08 2.51
N THR A 14 11.42 5.00 2.86
CA THR A 14 10.95 4.15 3.96
C THR A 14 11.17 2.67 3.67
N ALA A 15 10.89 2.22 2.44
CA ALA A 15 11.10 0.83 2.02
C ALA A 15 12.58 0.43 2.11
N LEU A 16 13.50 1.31 1.67
CA LEU A 16 14.94 1.07 1.75
C LEU A 16 15.44 1.02 3.20
N ARG A 17 14.92 1.88 4.08
CA ARG A 17 15.23 1.84 5.52
C ARG A 17 14.73 0.55 6.16
N LEU A 18 13.50 0.15 5.85
CA LEU A 18 12.90 -1.11 6.34
C LEU A 18 13.70 -2.32 5.86
N ALA A 19 14.07 -2.35 4.58
CA ALA A 19 14.90 -3.39 4.01
C ALA A 19 16.24 -3.53 4.76
N ARG A 20 16.86 -2.40 5.13
CA ARG A 20 18.13 -2.40 5.86
C ARG A 20 18.02 -2.92 7.29
N VAL A 21 16.88 -2.73 7.96
CA VAL A 21 16.67 -3.18 9.34
C VAL A 21 16.10 -4.58 9.44
N THR A 22 15.30 -5.03 8.47
CA THR A 22 14.67 -6.36 8.50
C THR A 22 15.38 -7.39 7.64
N GLY A 23 16.27 -6.98 6.74
CA GLY A 23 16.94 -7.86 5.77
C GLY A 23 16.04 -8.33 4.63
N MET A 24 14.80 -7.83 4.56
CA MET A 24 13.85 -8.12 3.48
C MET A 24 14.03 -7.12 2.33
N SER A 25 13.54 -7.43 1.12
CA SER A 25 13.65 -6.49 0.00
C SER A 25 12.74 -5.27 0.17
N ALA A 26 13.07 -4.16 -0.49
CA ALA A 26 12.19 -2.98 -0.53
C ALA A 26 10.86 -3.31 -1.23
N ASP A 27 10.89 -4.14 -2.28
CA ASP A 27 9.69 -4.60 -3.00
C ASP A 27 8.72 -5.38 -2.12
N PHE A 28 9.24 -6.16 -1.16
CA PHE A 28 8.39 -6.86 -0.18
C PHE A 28 7.53 -5.86 0.61
N TRP A 29 8.12 -4.75 1.06
CA TRP A 29 7.41 -3.71 1.81
C TRP A 29 6.42 -2.93 0.94
N PHE A 30 6.73 -2.73 -0.34
CA PHE A 30 5.78 -2.18 -1.30
C PHE A 30 4.58 -3.10 -1.54
N GLY A 31 4.83 -4.41 -1.70
CA GLY A 31 3.76 -5.41 -1.83
C GLY A 31 2.83 -5.41 -0.62
N LEU A 32 3.39 -5.37 0.59
CA LEU A 32 2.61 -5.30 1.82
C LEU A 32 1.73 -4.04 1.89
N GLN A 33 2.25 -2.88 1.49
CA GLN A 33 1.47 -1.64 1.42
C GLN A 33 0.32 -1.78 0.41
N GLN A 34 0.59 -2.34 -0.77
CA GLN A 34 -0.41 -2.54 -1.81
C GLN A 34 -1.52 -3.50 -1.36
N ASP A 35 -1.17 -4.60 -0.70
CA ASP A 35 -2.14 -5.56 -0.14
C ASP A 35 -3.02 -4.91 0.92
N TRP A 36 -2.42 -4.10 1.81
CA TRP A 36 -3.15 -3.36 2.83
C TRP A 36 -4.13 -2.34 2.22
N ASP A 37 -3.67 -1.59 1.21
CA ASP A 37 -4.49 -0.59 0.52
C ASP A 37 -5.63 -1.26 -0.24
N LEU A 38 -5.37 -2.39 -0.91
CA LEU A 38 -6.40 -3.18 -1.59
C LEU A 38 -7.43 -3.73 -0.60
N TRP A 39 -7.00 -4.26 0.54
CA TRP A 39 -7.92 -4.76 1.58
C TRP A 39 -8.84 -3.65 2.10
N HIS A 40 -8.32 -2.44 2.29
CA HIS A 40 -9.12 -1.29 2.71
C HIS A 40 -10.07 -0.83 1.61
N ALA A 41 -9.60 -0.76 0.36
CA ALA A 41 -10.42 -0.36 -0.79
C ALA A 41 -11.57 -1.35 -1.05
N LEU A 42 -11.36 -2.65 -0.80
CA LEU A 42 -12.42 -3.67 -0.90
C LEU A 42 -13.47 -3.59 0.21
N ARG A 43 -13.19 -2.86 1.29
CA ARG A 43 -14.06 -2.73 2.47
C ARG A 43 -14.63 -1.33 2.66
N SER A 44 -14.26 -0.38 1.81
CA SER A 44 -14.85 0.95 1.80
C SER A 44 -16.23 0.92 1.14
N GLU A 45 -17.02 1.98 1.35
CA GLU A 45 -18.33 2.14 0.74
C GLU A 45 -18.23 2.16 -0.81
N ASP A 46 -17.10 2.63 -1.34
CA ASP A 46 -16.79 2.68 -2.77
C ASP A 46 -16.61 1.28 -3.39
N ALA A 47 -16.35 0.24 -2.59
CA ALA A 47 -16.19 -1.13 -3.08
C ALA A 47 -17.41 -1.61 -3.88
N ALA A 48 -18.62 -1.18 -3.47
CA ALA A 48 -19.85 -1.48 -4.17
C ALA A 48 -19.95 -0.78 -5.55
N GLU A 49 -19.30 0.37 -5.72
CA GLU A 49 -19.18 1.04 -7.02
C GLU A 49 -18.18 0.33 -7.92
N ILE A 50 -17.02 -0.05 -7.37
CA ILE A 50 -15.98 -0.80 -8.10
C ILE A 50 -16.55 -2.13 -8.63
N ALA A 51 -17.32 -2.86 -7.83
CA ALA A 51 -17.93 -4.12 -8.23
C ALA A 51 -18.94 -4.01 -9.39
N ARG A 52 -19.48 -2.80 -9.66
CA ARG A 52 -20.42 -2.55 -10.75
C ARG A 52 -19.73 -2.19 -12.08
N LEU A 53 -18.41 -1.97 -12.06
CA LEU A 53 -17.64 -1.66 -13.26
C LEU A 53 -17.61 -2.88 -14.20
N ARG A 54 -17.80 -2.65 -15.50
CA ARG A 54 -17.72 -3.69 -16.52
C ARG A 54 -16.32 -3.72 -17.13
N PRO A 55 -15.70 -4.89 -17.29
CA PRO A 55 -14.42 -5.00 -17.98
C PRO A 55 -14.55 -4.51 -19.42
N LEU A 56 -13.56 -3.75 -19.87
CA LEU A 56 -13.46 -3.34 -21.27
C LEU A 56 -13.04 -4.56 -22.09
N HIS A 57 -13.83 -4.87 -23.11
CA HIS A 57 -13.55 -5.90 -24.12
C HIS A 57 -12.64 -5.35 -25.22
#